data_AF-A0A528I069-F1
#
_entry.id   AF-A0A528I069-F1
#
_cell.length_a   1.000
_cell.length_b   1.000
_cell.length_c   1.000
_cell.angle_alpha   90.00
_cell.angle_beta   90.00
_cell.angle_gamma   90.00
#
_symmetry.space_group_name_H-M   'P 1'
#
loop_
_entity.id
_entity.type
_entity.pdbx_description
1 polymer ?
#
loop_
_entity_poly.entity_id
_entity_poly.type
_entity_poly.pdbx_seq_one_letter_code
_entity_poly.pdbx_strand_id
1 'polypeptide(L)'
;AHFSVSIVSRGDGRSAVLSAAYRHCAKMDYEREARTIDYSRKQGLVHEEFLLPADAPQWARKLIADRSVAGAAEAFWNKVEAFEKRVDAQLAKDLTIALPLELSVEQNIALVRDFVEKHILSKGMVADWVYHDNPGNPHIHLMTTLRPLTEDGFGAKKVAVIGEDGKPLRNKTGKIVYELWAGDAQDFNAFRDAWFERQNHHLALNGIALQVDGRSYEKQGIELV
;
A
#
# COMPACT_ATOMS: atom_id res chain seq x y z
N ALA A 1 -19.36 0.24 0.89
CA ALA A 1 -17.90 0.50 0.74
C ALA A 1 -17.11 -0.80 0.84
N HIS A 2 -16.01 -0.93 0.11
CA HIS A 2 -15.15 -2.12 0.11
C HIS A 2 -13.72 -1.74 0.49
N PHE A 3 -13.10 -2.54 1.35
CA PHE A 3 -11.71 -2.39 1.77
C PHE A 3 -11.16 -3.79 2.03
N SER A 4 -10.19 -4.21 1.23
CA SER A 4 -9.53 -5.51 1.39
C SER A 4 -8.02 -5.36 1.40
N VAL A 5 -7.36 -6.24 2.15
CA VAL A 5 -5.91 -6.30 2.25
C VAL A 5 -5.46 -7.73 2.08
N SER A 6 -4.41 -7.89 1.29
CA SER A 6 -3.71 -9.15 1.12
C SER A 6 -2.20 -8.92 1.14
N ILE A 7 -1.43 -10.00 1.18
CA ILE A 7 0.01 -9.96 1.05
C ILE A 7 0.37 -10.55 -0.30
N VAL A 8 1.11 -9.85 -1.15
CA VAL A 8 1.68 -10.45 -2.37
C VAL A 8 2.78 -11.42 -1.93
N SER A 9 2.53 -12.73 -2.07
CA SER A 9 3.43 -13.79 -1.61
C SER A 9 3.91 -14.64 -2.78
N ARG A 10 5.23 -14.81 -2.86
CA ARG A 10 5.86 -15.71 -3.84
C ARG A 10 5.44 -17.16 -3.66
N GLY A 11 5.20 -17.59 -2.41
CA GLY A 11 4.74 -18.95 -2.10
C GLY A 11 3.36 -19.27 -2.69
N ASP A 12 2.54 -18.24 -2.94
CA ASP A 12 1.22 -18.37 -3.56
C ASP A 12 1.28 -18.22 -5.10
N GLY A 13 2.49 -18.24 -5.68
CA GLY A 13 2.70 -18.01 -7.11
C GLY A 13 2.51 -16.55 -7.56
N ARG A 14 2.47 -15.59 -6.63
CA ARG A 14 2.34 -14.16 -6.94
C ARG A 14 3.70 -13.46 -6.99
N SER A 15 3.75 -12.32 -7.67
CA SER A 15 4.95 -11.48 -7.80
C SER A 15 4.58 -10.01 -7.66
N ALA A 16 5.48 -9.22 -7.09
CA ALA A 16 5.31 -7.77 -6.98
C ALA A 16 5.35 -7.10 -8.36
N VAL A 17 6.28 -7.49 -9.23
CA VAL A 17 6.40 -6.92 -10.59
C VAL A 17 5.20 -7.29 -11.47
N LEU A 18 4.75 -8.55 -11.44
CA LEU A 18 3.50 -8.95 -12.13
C LEU A 18 2.29 -8.16 -11.62
N SER A 19 2.20 -7.96 -10.31
CA SER A 19 1.13 -7.21 -9.67
C SER A 19 1.13 -5.73 -10.07
N ALA A 20 2.29 -5.10 -10.06
CA ALA A 20 2.47 -3.71 -10.49
C ALA A 20 2.15 -3.54 -11.98
N ALA A 21 2.73 -4.37 -12.86
CA ALA A 21 2.49 -4.31 -14.30
C ALA A 21 0.99 -4.40 -14.63
N TYR A 22 0.26 -5.30 -13.95
CA TYR A 22 -1.18 -5.45 -14.12
C TYR A 22 -1.96 -4.20 -13.70
N ARG A 23 -1.59 -3.59 -12.57
CA ARG A 23 -2.27 -2.40 -12.02
C ARG A 23 -1.99 -1.17 -12.87
N HIS A 24 -0.74 -0.91 -13.20
CA HIS A 24 -0.35 0.24 -14.05
C HIS A 24 -0.77 0.08 -15.52
N CYS A 25 -1.43 -1.02 -15.91
CA CYS A 25 -1.72 -1.32 -17.31
C CYS A 25 -0.46 -1.16 -18.18
N ALA A 26 0.67 -1.68 -17.70
CA ALA A 26 1.99 -1.37 -18.23
C ALA A 26 2.70 -2.62 -18.74
N LYS A 27 3.69 -2.38 -19.60
CA LYS A 27 4.70 -3.37 -19.94
C LYS A 27 5.86 -3.21 -18.97
N MET A 28 6.23 -4.30 -18.28
CA MET A 28 7.34 -4.30 -17.33
C MET A 28 8.25 -5.52 -17.50
N ASP A 29 9.56 -5.32 -17.35
CA ASP A 29 10.53 -6.41 -17.31
C ASP A 29 10.59 -7.03 -15.90
N TYR A 30 10.44 -8.35 -15.83
CA TYR A 30 10.56 -9.11 -14.60
C TYR A 30 11.90 -9.86 -14.59
N GLU A 31 12.91 -9.20 -14.01
CA GLU A 31 14.31 -9.59 -14.10
C GLU A 31 14.57 -10.99 -13.54
N ARG A 32 13.94 -11.32 -12.40
CA ARG A 32 14.13 -12.63 -11.72
C ARG A 32 13.73 -13.81 -12.60
N GLU A 33 12.75 -13.63 -13.48
CA GLU A 33 12.27 -14.66 -14.40
C GLU A 33 12.74 -14.44 -15.85
N ALA A 34 13.61 -13.46 -16.08
CA ALA A 34 14.15 -13.10 -17.38
C ALA A 34 13.07 -13.00 -18.48
N ARG A 35 11.94 -12.39 -18.15
CA ARG A 35 10.81 -12.22 -19.08
C ARG A 35 10.19 -10.84 -18.96
N THR A 36 9.52 -10.43 -20.03
CA THR A 36 8.72 -9.21 -20.06
C THR A 36 7.23 -9.54 -19.92
N ILE A 37 6.54 -8.75 -19.12
CA ILE A 37 5.11 -8.82 -18.87
C ILE A 37 4.47 -7.64 -19.61
N ASP A 38 3.37 -7.86 -20.31
CA ASP A 38 2.72 -6.79 -21.09
C ASP A 38 1.22 -6.73 -20.81
N TYR A 39 0.83 -5.75 -19.98
CA TYR A 39 -0.57 -5.40 -19.71
C TYR A 39 -0.96 -4.06 -20.33
N SER A 40 -0.19 -3.55 -21.31
CA SER A 40 -0.45 -2.26 -21.98
C SER A 40 -1.81 -2.14 -22.67
N ARG A 41 -2.46 -3.28 -22.94
CA ARG A 41 -3.79 -3.33 -23.57
C ARG A 41 -4.95 -3.22 -22.56
N LYS A 42 -4.68 -3.33 -21.25
CA LYS A 42 -5.71 -3.24 -20.21
C LYS A 42 -6.22 -1.80 -20.13
N GLN A 43 -7.54 -1.66 -20.03
CA GLN A 43 -8.23 -0.37 -19.95
C GLN A 43 -8.66 -0.08 -18.51
N GLY A 44 -9.15 1.13 -18.28
CA GLY A 44 -9.70 1.56 -16.99
C GLY A 44 -8.69 2.22 -16.06
N LEU A 45 -7.44 2.44 -16.49
CA LEU A 45 -6.48 3.26 -15.74
C LEU A 45 -6.92 4.73 -15.78
N VAL A 46 -7.20 5.29 -14.60
CA VAL A 46 -7.60 6.70 -14.43
C VAL A 46 -6.44 7.54 -13.93
N HIS A 47 -5.70 7.05 -12.94
CA HIS A 47 -4.58 7.77 -12.30
C HIS A 47 -3.59 6.79 -11.69
N GLU A 48 -2.32 7.18 -11.57
CA GLU A 48 -1.27 6.38 -10.94
C GLU A 48 -0.23 7.26 -10.25
N GLU A 49 0.30 6.79 -9.11
CA GLU A 49 1.45 7.40 -8.45
C GLU A 49 2.35 6.36 -7.79
N PHE A 50 3.65 6.68 -7.78
CA PHE A 50 4.66 5.94 -7.05
C PHE A 50 5.40 6.93 -6.15
N LEU A 51 5.24 6.78 -4.83
CA LEU A 51 5.68 7.75 -3.84
C LEU A 51 6.63 7.10 -2.83
N LEU A 52 7.75 7.78 -2.60
CA LEU A 52 8.69 7.46 -1.53
C LEU A 52 8.39 8.33 -0.30
N PRO A 53 8.66 7.84 0.93
CA PRO A 53 8.57 8.68 2.11
C PRO A 53 9.59 9.83 2.05
N ALA A 54 9.31 10.93 2.75
CA ALA A 54 10.10 12.16 2.68
C ALA A 54 11.58 11.99 3.09
N ASP A 55 11.86 11.01 3.94
CA ASP A 55 13.17 10.63 4.45
C ASP A 55 13.81 9.47 3.67
N ALA A 56 13.25 9.07 2.52
CA ALA A 56 13.77 7.96 1.74
C ALA A 56 15.27 8.12 1.41
N PRO A 57 16.07 7.04 1.47
CA PRO A 57 17.51 7.08 1.25
C PRO A 57 17.86 7.46 -0.19
N GLN A 58 19.08 7.96 -0.39
CA GLN A 58 19.50 8.52 -1.68
C GLN A 58 19.41 7.50 -2.81
N TRP A 59 19.73 6.23 -2.55
CA TRP A 59 19.64 5.18 -3.56
C TRP A 59 18.20 4.98 -4.07
N ALA A 60 17.20 5.10 -3.19
CA ALA A 60 15.80 4.90 -3.54
C ALA A 60 15.29 6.06 -4.40
N ARG A 61 15.65 7.29 -4.03
CA ARG A 61 15.33 8.49 -4.84
C ARG A 61 15.97 8.41 -6.23
N LYS A 62 17.26 8.06 -6.29
CA LYS A 62 17.99 7.88 -7.55
C LYS A 62 17.41 6.76 -8.42
N LEU A 63 16.88 5.70 -7.80
CA LEU A 63 16.26 4.58 -8.52
C LEU A 63 15.09 5.03 -9.40
N ILE A 64 14.34 6.06 -8.95
CA ILE A 64 13.08 6.48 -9.58
C ILE A 64 13.12 7.86 -10.27
N ALA A 65 14.15 8.69 -10.01
CA ALA A 65 14.16 10.13 -10.33
C ALA A 65 13.85 10.50 -11.79
N ASP A 66 14.23 9.65 -12.75
CA ASP A 66 14.13 9.94 -14.19
C ASP A 66 13.21 8.95 -14.92
N ARG A 67 12.25 8.35 -14.20
CA ARG A 67 11.34 7.33 -14.73
C ARG A 67 9.90 7.84 -14.76
N SER A 68 9.09 7.26 -15.65
CA SER A 68 7.63 7.33 -15.50
C SER A 68 7.19 6.68 -14.19
N VAL A 69 5.95 6.90 -13.76
CA VAL A 69 5.38 6.25 -12.57
C VAL A 69 5.49 4.73 -12.69
N ALA A 70 5.00 4.14 -13.80
CA ALA A 70 5.14 2.71 -14.05
C ALA A 70 6.61 2.23 -14.09
N GLY A 71 7.54 3.04 -14.64
CA GLY A 71 8.96 2.70 -14.66
C GLY A 71 9.61 2.76 -13.27
N ALA A 72 9.18 3.68 -12.41
CA ALA A 72 9.59 3.75 -11.02
C ALA A 72 9.12 2.52 -10.24
N ALA A 73 7.84 2.14 -10.42
CA ALA A 73 7.28 0.94 -9.84
C ALA A 73 8.02 -0.33 -10.32
N GLU A 74 8.27 -0.48 -11.62
CA GLU A 74 9.06 -1.58 -12.18
C GLU A 74 10.44 -1.71 -11.51
N ALA A 75 11.21 -0.61 -11.49
CA ALA A 75 12.56 -0.61 -10.97
C ALA A 75 12.58 -0.94 -9.47
N PHE A 76 11.63 -0.39 -8.71
CA PHE A 76 11.54 -0.62 -7.28
C PHE A 76 11.11 -2.05 -6.95
N TRP A 77 10.06 -2.57 -7.58
CA TRP A 77 9.55 -3.91 -7.29
C TRP A 77 10.50 -5.01 -7.77
N ASN A 78 11.24 -4.82 -8.86
CA ASN A 78 12.34 -5.73 -9.20
C ASN A 78 13.41 -5.75 -8.12
N LYS A 79 13.75 -4.59 -7.53
CA LYS A 79 14.70 -4.53 -6.41
C LYS A 79 14.19 -5.28 -5.16
N VAL A 80 12.88 -5.22 -4.87
CA VAL A 80 12.25 -6.02 -3.79
C VAL A 80 12.30 -7.52 -4.11
N GLU A 81 11.94 -7.91 -5.33
CA GLU A 81 11.98 -9.32 -5.79
C GLU A 81 13.38 -9.91 -5.68
N ALA A 82 14.39 -9.13 -6.09
CA ALA A 82 15.79 -9.51 -6.00
C ALA A 82 16.28 -9.57 -4.56
N PHE A 83 15.82 -8.67 -3.68
CA PHE A 83 16.21 -8.63 -2.27
C PHE A 83 15.67 -9.85 -1.51
N GLU A 84 14.40 -10.18 -1.68
CA GLU A 84 13.76 -11.28 -0.98
C GLU A 84 14.16 -12.64 -1.55
N LYS A 85 14.89 -13.45 -0.77
CA LYS A 85 15.49 -14.71 -1.28
C LYS A 85 14.63 -15.96 -1.11
N ARG A 86 13.72 -15.98 -0.15
CA ARG A 86 12.95 -17.19 0.19
C ARG A 86 11.92 -17.53 -0.88
N VAL A 87 11.66 -18.82 -1.11
CA VAL A 87 10.64 -19.28 -2.06
C VAL A 87 9.22 -18.83 -1.66
N ASP A 88 8.97 -18.70 -0.36
CA ASP A 88 7.72 -18.26 0.26
C ASP A 88 7.77 -16.78 0.70
N ALA A 89 8.64 -15.97 0.10
CA ALA A 89 8.79 -14.58 0.49
C ALA A 89 7.50 -13.78 0.29
N GLN A 90 7.11 -13.04 1.32
CA GLN A 90 6.12 -11.98 1.24
C GLN A 90 6.77 -10.71 0.68
N LEU A 91 6.24 -10.15 -0.39
CA LEU A 91 6.90 -9.13 -1.21
C LEU A 91 6.33 -7.74 -0.96
N ALA A 92 5.00 -7.63 -0.87
CA ALA A 92 4.30 -6.37 -0.66
C ALA A 92 3.03 -6.61 0.15
N LYS A 93 2.56 -5.58 0.85
CA LYS A 93 1.15 -5.49 1.26
C LYS A 93 0.36 -4.90 0.09
N ASP A 94 -0.81 -5.44 -0.18
CA ASP A 94 -1.64 -5.05 -1.32
C ASP A 94 -3.06 -4.78 -0.85
N LEU A 95 -3.55 -3.58 -1.15
CA LEU A 95 -4.84 -3.07 -0.74
C LEU A 95 -5.71 -2.85 -1.97
N THR A 96 -6.99 -3.19 -1.85
CA THR A 96 -8.01 -2.79 -2.84
C THR A 96 -9.15 -2.10 -2.12
N ILE A 97 -9.44 -0.86 -2.53
CA ILE A 97 -10.35 0.02 -1.81
C ILE A 97 -11.31 0.66 -2.81
N ALA A 98 -12.61 0.54 -2.58
CA ALA A 98 -13.62 1.22 -3.39
C ALA A 98 -13.65 2.71 -3.06
N LEU A 99 -13.77 3.53 -4.10
CA LEU A 99 -13.90 4.97 -3.99
C LEU A 99 -15.40 5.36 -4.01
N PRO A 100 -15.79 6.46 -3.33
CA PRO A 100 -17.15 6.98 -3.41
C PRO A 100 -17.48 7.46 -4.84
N LEU A 101 -18.67 7.08 -5.32
CA LEU A 101 -19.20 7.52 -6.61
C LEU A 101 -19.63 8.99 -6.60
N GLU A 102 -19.86 9.54 -5.40
CA GLU A 102 -20.31 10.90 -5.19
C GLU A 102 -19.18 11.93 -5.33
N LEU A 103 -17.92 11.50 -5.24
CA LEU A 103 -16.76 12.34 -5.49
C LEU A 103 -16.38 12.30 -6.98
N SER A 104 -15.96 13.45 -7.52
CA SER A 104 -15.31 13.51 -8.82
C SER A 104 -13.99 12.74 -8.82
N VAL A 105 -13.44 12.47 -10.00
CA VAL A 105 -12.13 11.83 -10.15
C VAL A 105 -11.05 12.60 -9.38
N GLU A 106 -11.02 13.93 -9.51
CA GLU A 106 -10.04 14.81 -8.87
C GLU A 106 -10.20 14.80 -7.33
N GLN A 107 -11.44 14.79 -6.84
CA GLN A 107 -11.73 14.70 -5.41
C GLN A 107 -11.33 13.34 -4.85
N ASN A 108 -11.55 12.26 -5.59
CA ASN A 108 -11.09 10.92 -5.24
C ASN A 108 -9.56 10.84 -5.21
N ILE A 109 -8.86 11.43 -6.18
CA ILE A 109 -7.39 11.52 -6.17
C ILE A 109 -6.91 12.30 -4.92
N ALA A 110 -7.58 13.41 -4.57
CA ALA A 110 -7.25 14.18 -3.36
C ALA A 110 -7.46 13.38 -2.08
N LEU A 111 -8.56 12.61 -1.98
CA LEU A 111 -8.81 11.68 -0.87
C LEU A 111 -7.69 10.66 -0.72
N VAL A 112 -7.29 10.01 -1.82
CA VAL A 112 -6.26 8.97 -1.79
C VAL A 112 -4.90 9.55 -1.43
N ARG A 113 -4.52 10.71 -1.97
CA ARG A 113 -3.28 11.42 -1.59
C ARG A 113 -3.24 11.77 -0.11
N ASP A 114 -4.33 12.32 0.44
CA ASP A 114 -4.43 12.64 1.88
C ASP A 114 -4.24 11.38 2.74
N PHE A 115 -4.86 10.27 2.34
CA PHE A 115 -4.72 9.00 3.04
C PHE A 115 -3.29 8.43 2.95
N VAL A 116 -2.70 8.43 1.75
CA VAL A 116 -1.34 7.92 1.51
C VAL A 116 -0.30 8.73 2.29
N GLU A 117 -0.38 10.07 2.27
CA GLU A 117 0.51 10.93 3.02
C GLU A 117 0.43 10.65 4.52
N LYS A 118 -0.79 10.67 5.08
CA LYS A 118 -1.01 10.56 6.53
C LYS A 118 -0.76 9.18 7.11
N HIS A 119 -0.98 8.11 6.35
CA HIS A 119 -1.01 6.76 6.91
C HIS A 119 -0.02 5.79 6.27
N ILE A 120 0.57 6.11 5.11
CA ILE A 120 1.60 5.29 4.46
C ILE A 120 2.97 5.98 4.54
N LEU A 121 3.11 7.15 3.92
CA LEU A 121 4.40 7.84 3.81
C LEU A 121 4.91 8.32 5.18
N SER A 122 4.02 8.81 6.04
CA SER A 122 4.33 9.19 7.43
C SER A 122 4.90 8.05 8.29
N LYS A 123 4.66 6.80 7.89
CA LYS A 123 5.18 5.58 8.54
C LYS A 123 6.46 5.06 7.89
N GLY A 124 7.05 5.81 6.95
CA GLY A 124 8.25 5.43 6.22
C GLY A 124 8.03 4.34 5.17
N MET A 125 6.77 4.06 4.81
CA MET A 125 6.43 3.07 3.78
C MET A 125 6.44 3.71 2.39
N VAL A 126 6.84 2.95 1.38
CA VAL A 126 6.63 3.32 -0.02
C VAL A 126 5.17 3.05 -0.40
N ALA A 127 4.58 3.94 -1.18
CA ALA A 127 3.22 3.80 -1.71
C ALA A 127 3.26 3.71 -3.23
N ASP A 128 2.80 2.60 -3.77
CA ASP A 128 2.55 2.42 -5.19
C ASP A 128 1.05 2.24 -5.41
N TRP A 129 0.36 3.26 -5.93
CA TRP A 129 -1.09 3.22 -6.04
C TRP A 129 -1.62 3.63 -7.40
N VAL A 130 -2.72 2.98 -7.75
CA VAL A 130 -3.38 3.12 -9.05
C VAL A 130 -4.88 3.22 -8.83
N TYR A 131 -5.51 4.21 -9.46
CA TYR A 131 -6.96 4.35 -9.55
C TYR A 131 -7.43 3.71 -10.86
N HIS A 132 -8.27 2.67 -10.73
CA HIS A 132 -9.07 2.13 -11.82
C HIS A 132 -10.54 2.54 -11.72
N ASP A 133 -11.14 2.78 -12.89
CA ASP A 133 -12.59 2.88 -13.03
C ASP A 133 -13.05 1.98 -14.18
N ASN A 134 -13.64 0.85 -13.80
CA ASN A 134 -14.52 0.12 -14.71
C ASN A 134 -15.92 0.67 -14.48
N PRO A 135 -16.72 0.96 -15.52
CA PRO A 135 -17.94 1.76 -15.41
C PRO A 135 -18.78 1.49 -14.15
N GLY A 136 -18.81 2.47 -13.24
CA GLY A 136 -19.58 2.40 -12.00
C GLY A 136 -18.90 1.67 -10.84
N ASN A 137 -17.61 1.35 -10.95
CA ASN A 137 -16.82 0.69 -9.91
C ASN A 137 -15.43 1.35 -9.78
N PRO A 138 -15.36 2.62 -9.33
CA PRO A 138 -14.10 3.28 -9.07
C PRO A 138 -13.43 2.66 -7.83
N HIS A 139 -12.17 2.27 -7.98
CA HIS A 139 -11.38 1.67 -6.89
C HIS A 139 -9.91 1.97 -7.07
N ILE A 140 -9.16 1.93 -5.96
CA ILE A 140 -7.72 1.92 -6.02
C ILE A 140 -7.16 0.55 -5.72
N HIS A 141 -6.02 0.26 -6.33
CA HIS A 141 -5.04 -0.67 -5.81
C HIS A 141 -3.90 0.12 -5.16
N LEU A 142 -3.43 -0.30 -3.99
CA LEU A 142 -2.30 0.31 -3.30
C LEU A 142 -1.36 -0.80 -2.79
N MET A 143 -0.15 -0.86 -3.34
CA MET A 143 0.92 -1.73 -2.89
C MET A 143 1.89 -0.96 -1.99
N THR A 144 2.27 -1.55 -0.86
CA THR A 144 3.22 -0.95 0.08
C THR A 144 4.31 -1.92 0.54
N THR A 145 5.45 -1.36 0.92
CA THR A 145 6.62 -2.12 1.38
C THR A 145 6.37 -2.83 2.71
N LEU A 146 6.93 -4.03 2.84
CA LEU A 146 6.93 -4.79 4.11
C LEU A 146 8.19 -4.57 4.97
N ARG A 147 9.12 -3.75 4.49
CA ARG A 147 10.42 -3.46 5.13
C ARG A 147 10.72 -1.96 5.05
N PRO A 148 11.39 -1.39 6.06
CA PRO A 148 11.86 -0.02 5.99
C PRO A 148 12.91 0.13 4.90
N LEU A 149 12.98 1.32 4.31
CA LEU A 149 14.14 1.74 3.55
C LEU A 149 15.24 2.18 4.52
N THR A 150 16.48 1.78 4.24
CA THR A 150 17.69 2.14 4.98
C THR A 150 18.76 2.58 3.99
N GLU A 151 19.82 3.25 4.44
CA GLU A 151 20.90 3.69 3.54
C GLU A 151 21.54 2.55 2.73
N ASP A 152 21.57 1.34 3.30
CA ASP A 152 22.19 0.16 2.67
C ASP A 152 21.19 -0.75 1.93
N GLY A 153 19.90 -0.39 1.88
CA GLY A 153 18.86 -1.19 1.22
C GLY A 153 17.61 -1.38 2.07
N PHE A 154 17.02 -2.58 2.05
CA PHE A 154 15.80 -2.88 2.82
C PHE A 154 16.13 -3.44 4.21
N GLY A 155 15.53 -2.87 5.25
CA GLY A 155 15.75 -3.29 6.63
C GLY A 155 15.00 -4.56 7.06
N ALA A 156 14.99 -4.80 8.36
CA ALA A 156 14.34 -5.98 8.94
C ALA A 156 12.81 -5.85 8.93
N LYS A 157 12.11 -6.96 8.63
CA LYS A 157 10.64 -7.04 8.79
C LYS A 157 10.21 -7.02 10.25
N LYS A 158 11.06 -7.52 11.15
CA LYS A 158 10.84 -7.51 12.58
C LYS A 158 11.77 -6.49 13.22
N VAL A 159 11.19 -5.51 13.90
CA VAL A 159 11.92 -4.44 14.57
C VAL A 159 11.68 -4.54 16.07
N ALA A 160 12.68 -4.14 16.86
CA ALA A 160 12.54 -4.13 18.30
C ALA A 160 11.58 -3.00 18.70
N VAL A 161 10.62 -3.31 19.57
CA VAL A 161 9.76 -2.30 20.17
C VAL A 161 10.63 -1.45 21.08
N ILE A 162 10.61 -0.13 20.91
CA ILE A 162 11.39 0.81 21.73
C ILE A 162 10.48 1.32 22.86
N GLY A 163 10.94 1.17 24.09
CA GLY A 163 10.25 1.70 25.27
C GLY A 163 10.40 3.21 25.41
N GLU A 164 9.65 3.81 26.33
CA GLU A 164 9.72 5.25 26.62
C GLU A 164 11.11 5.73 27.04
N ASP A 165 11.96 4.83 27.53
CA ASP A 165 13.35 5.09 27.90
C ASP A 165 14.34 5.07 26.72
N GLY A 166 13.83 4.90 25.50
CA GLY A 166 14.62 4.82 24.26
C GLY A 166 15.37 3.49 24.09
N LYS A 167 15.11 2.48 24.94
CA LYS A 167 15.77 1.17 24.86
C LYS A 167 14.81 0.11 24.34
N PRO A 168 15.32 -1.02 23.79
CA PRO A 168 14.47 -2.13 23.41
C PRO A 168 13.64 -2.65 24.59
N LEU A 169 12.33 -2.66 24.43
CA LEU A 169 11.38 -3.19 25.39
C LEU A 169 11.68 -4.67 25.64
N ARG A 170 11.68 -5.07 26.91
CA ARG A 170 11.89 -6.46 27.31
C ARG A 170 10.68 -7.01 28.03
N ASN A 171 10.36 -8.27 27.76
CA ASN A 171 9.29 -8.98 28.44
C ASN A 171 9.70 -9.40 29.87
N LYS A 172 8.79 -10.03 30.62
CA LYS A 172 9.03 -10.51 32.01
C LYS A 172 10.22 -11.48 32.14
N THR A 173 10.65 -12.13 31.06
CA THR A 173 11.80 -13.05 31.04
C THR A 173 13.09 -12.37 30.54
N GLY A 174 13.10 -11.05 30.37
CA GLY A 174 14.26 -10.28 29.90
C GLY A 174 14.54 -10.35 28.40
N LYS A 175 13.66 -10.97 27.58
CA LYS A 175 13.82 -11.04 26.12
C LYS A 175 13.28 -9.79 25.43
N ILE A 176 13.94 -9.33 24.38
CA ILE A 176 13.47 -8.17 23.58
C ILE A 176 12.15 -8.51 22.90
N VAL A 177 11.22 -7.56 22.94
CA VAL A 177 9.94 -7.62 22.25
C VAL A 177 10.12 -7.09 20.83
N TYR A 178 9.58 -7.83 19.85
CA TYR A 178 9.64 -7.46 18.43
C TYR A 178 8.24 -7.38 17.85
N GLU A 179 8.07 -6.49 16.89
CA GLU A 179 6.84 -6.34 16.10
C GLU A 179 7.15 -6.34 14.60
N LEU A 180 6.10 -6.46 13.78
CA LEU A 180 6.23 -6.30 12.34
C LEU A 180 6.33 -4.82 12.00
N TRP A 181 7.39 -4.41 11.31
CA TRP A 181 7.59 -3.01 10.94
C TRP A 181 6.45 -2.46 10.07
N ALA A 182 5.91 -3.28 9.17
CA ALA A 182 4.78 -2.91 8.32
C ALA A 182 3.41 -3.10 9.01
N GLY A 183 3.39 -3.33 10.32
CA GLY A 183 2.19 -3.58 11.11
C GLY A 183 1.60 -4.97 10.96
N ASP A 184 0.74 -5.34 11.90
CA ASP A 184 0.04 -6.62 11.99
C ASP A 184 -1.48 -6.51 11.70
N ALA A 185 -2.25 -7.49 12.16
CA ALA A 185 -3.71 -7.50 11.96
C ALA A 185 -4.45 -6.42 12.77
N GLN A 186 -3.92 -5.98 13.90
CA GLN A 186 -4.50 -4.86 14.66
C GLN A 186 -4.28 -3.55 13.92
N ASP A 187 -3.06 -3.36 13.39
CA ASP A 187 -2.74 -2.20 12.54
C ASP A 187 -3.64 -2.14 11.31
N PHE A 188 -4.05 -3.28 10.76
CA PHE A 188 -5.01 -3.33 9.66
C PHE A 188 -6.37 -2.73 10.02
N ASN A 189 -6.93 -3.02 11.20
CA ASN A 189 -8.21 -2.45 11.61
C ASN A 189 -8.10 -0.92 11.75
N ALA A 190 -7.03 -0.44 12.38
CA ALA A 190 -6.76 0.99 12.49
C ALA A 190 -6.59 1.64 11.11
N PHE A 191 -5.96 0.94 10.16
CA PHE A 191 -5.76 1.41 8.79
C PHE A 191 -7.09 1.54 8.03
N ARG A 192 -7.98 0.56 8.21
CA ARG A 192 -9.33 0.58 7.64
C ARG A 192 -10.19 1.69 8.25
N ASP A 193 -10.13 1.86 9.57
CA ASP A 193 -10.91 2.90 10.26
C ASP A 193 -10.41 4.30 9.86
N ALA A 194 -9.09 4.47 9.70
CA ALA A 194 -8.48 5.68 9.17
C ALA A 194 -8.94 5.99 7.72
N TRP A 195 -9.10 4.96 6.87
CA TRP A 195 -9.65 5.16 5.53
C TRP A 195 -11.06 5.72 5.58
N PHE A 196 -11.95 5.14 6.38
CA PHE A 196 -13.34 5.61 6.50
C PHE A 196 -13.43 7.01 7.09
N GLU A 197 -12.56 7.33 8.06
CA GLU A 197 -12.45 8.67 8.61
C GLU A 197 -12.04 9.68 7.52
N ARG A 198 -11.01 9.36 6.71
CA ARG A 198 -10.61 10.20 5.57
C ARG A 198 -11.69 10.30 4.50
N GLN A 199 -12.34 9.20 4.14
CA GLN A 199 -13.43 9.19 3.17
C GLN A 199 -14.56 10.14 3.59
N ASN A 200 -15.01 10.04 4.85
CA ASN A 200 -16.06 10.91 5.40
C ASN A 200 -15.61 12.38 5.45
N HIS A 201 -14.35 12.64 5.79
CA HIS A 201 -13.78 13.99 5.74
C HIS A 201 -13.85 14.60 4.33
N HIS A 202 -13.48 13.85 3.30
CA HIS A 202 -13.51 14.34 1.91
C HIS A 202 -14.93 14.44 1.34
N LEU A 203 -15.87 13.59 1.76
CA LEU A 203 -17.30 13.78 1.44
C LEU A 203 -17.82 15.09 2.01
N ALA A 204 -17.57 15.35 3.30
CA ALA A 204 -18.00 16.59 3.96
C ALA A 204 -17.32 17.83 3.37
N LEU A 205 -16.01 17.76 3.07
CA LEU A 205 -15.25 18.86 2.46
C LEU A 205 -15.83 19.29 1.11
N ASN A 206 -16.45 18.35 0.38
CA ASN A 206 -17.07 18.58 -0.92
C ASN A 206 -18.59 18.75 -0.84
N GLY A 207 -19.13 19.05 0.35
CA GLY A 207 -20.55 19.38 0.55
C GLY A 207 -21.50 18.20 0.45
N ILE A 208 -21.00 16.96 0.53
CA ILE A 208 -21.81 15.74 0.45
C ILE A 208 -22.15 15.27 1.88
N ALA A 209 -23.44 15.24 2.21
CA ALA A 209 -23.93 14.90 3.55
C ALA A 209 -23.97 13.38 3.85
N LEU A 210 -23.41 12.54 2.98
CA LEU A 210 -23.33 11.10 3.19
C LEU A 210 -22.21 10.76 4.16
N GLN A 211 -22.45 9.75 5.00
CA GLN A 211 -21.45 9.19 5.90
C GLN A 211 -21.40 7.68 5.73
N VAL A 212 -20.19 7.15 5.61
CA VAL A 212 -19.91 5.72 5.49
C VAL A 212 -19.42 5.21 6.84
N ASP A 213 -20.11 4.20 7.37
CA ASP A 213 -19.66 3.45 8.55
C ASP A 213 -19.01 2.13 8.11
N GLY A 214 -17.72 2.00 8.41
CA GLY A 214 -16.89 0.85 8.06
C GLY A 214 -17.06 -0.40 8.94
N ARG A 215 -17.86 -0.31 10.00
CA ARG A 215 -18.12 -1.43 10.92
C ARG A 215 -19.07 -2.45 10.28
N SER A 216 -19.07 -3.70 10.75
CA SER A 216 -20.09 -4.67 10.31
C SER A 216 -21.49 -4.24 10.76
N TYR A 217 -22.55 -4.68 10.05
CA TYR A 217 -23.93 -4.38 10.46
C TYR A 217 -24.22 -4.76 11.91
N GLU A 218 -23.74 -5.93 12.35
CA GLU A 218 -23.78 -6.34 13.77
C GLU A 218 -23.16 -5.29 14.71
N LYS A 219 -21.96 -4.77 14.38
CA LYS A 219 -21.28 -3.73 15.18
C LYS A 219 -21.94 -2.36 15.08
N GLN A 220 -22.79 -2.15 14.08
CA GLN A 220 -23.62 -0.95 13.94
C GLN A 220 -24.98 -1.11 14.67
N GLY A 221 -25.29 -2.31 15.19
CA GLY A 221 -26.61 -2.60 15.75
C GLY A 221 -27.71 -2.72 14.70
N ILE A 222 -27.35 -3.05 13.45
CA ILE A 222 -28.27 -3.23 12.34
C ILE A 222 -28.51 -4.73 12.17
N GLU A 223 -29.75 -5.17 12.38
CA GLU A 223 -30.16 -6.54 12.08
C GLU A 223 -30.26 -6.75 10.57
N LEU A 224 -29.71 -7.87 10.10
CA LEU A 224 -29.87 -8.32 8.72
C LEU A 224 -31.23 -9.03 8.62
N VAL A 225 -32.15 -8.49 7.80
CA VAL A 225 -33.44 -9.10 7.46
C VAL A 225 -33.29 -10.06 6.28
#